data_AF-A0A5B9DC10-F1
#
_entry.id   AF-A0A5B9DC10-F1
#
_cell.length_a   1.000
_cell.length_b   1.000
_cell.length_c   1.000
_cell.angle_alpha   90.00
_cell.angle_beta   90.00
_cell.angle_gamma   90.00
#
_symmetry.space_group_name_H-M   'P 1'
#
loop_
_entity.id
_entity.type
_entity.pdbx_description
1 polymer ?
#
loop_
_entity_poly.entity_id
_entity_poly.type
_entity_poly.pdbx_seq_one_letter_code
_entity_poly.pdbx_strand_id
1 'polypeptide(L)'
;MINIFDIFSYIRIGIDGLIVVLVIILLIFVAVRIKNVELGPDCKKGFTKCFIAFILFILFSTFLDFAYSLTYRILTDLAESGAIDYYEITFILGIFSIATAGLGFLNNWIAYVILFSSMEIFLFNKKSKGKFGILAILLQIGSFILLIIEIVISAILGDYLGIQITNLVVNVLINFNFIIIGIVILILLGNTAKENQLLRNYTKMMSAGVILLLIIVPIFNQLVYVLNFISNLLAWNGYFFDNIIIRNGISWGIGFLSSLCFIIGIIVLSLGAIKTMTVPLTFSREKAAKGSPRQILNHQLNSCPSCGTSLLPGAEFCTNCGKHL
;
A
#
# COMPACT_ATOMS: atom_id res chain seq x y z
N MET A 1 3.71 -8.08 -42.63
CA MET A 1 4.80 -8.60 -41.77
C MET A 1 4.49 -8.14 -40.37
N ILE A 2 4.36 -9.04 -39.40
CA ILE A 2 4.13 -8.65 -38.00
C ILE A 2 5.40 -7.94 -37.52
N ASN A 3 5.27 -6.72 -37.03
CA ASN A 3 6.42 -5.97 -36.53
C ASN A 3 6.91 -6.65 -35.25
N ILE A 4 8.23 -6.80 -35.09
CA ILE A 4 8.82 -7.42 -33.90
C ILE A 4 8.41 -6.68 -32.61
N PHE A 5 8.13 -5.38 -32.72
CA PHE A 5 7.62 -4.57 -31.62
C PHE A 5 6.22 -4.99 -31.15
N ASP A 6 5.35 -5.41 -32.06
CA ASP A 6 4.01 -5.88 -31.71
C ASP A 6 4.11 -7.17 -30.91
N ILE A 7 5.01 -8.08 -31.32
CA ILE A 7 5.28 -9.33 -30.61
C ILE A 7 5.76 -9.04 -29.18
N PHE A 8 6.68 -8.09 -29.00
CA PHE A 8 7.14 -7.70 -27.66
C PHE A 8 6.03 -7.08 -26.81
N SER A 9 5.15 -6.29 -27.42
CA SER A 9 3.97 -5.74 -26.74
C SER A 9 3.03 -6.86 -26.25
N TYR A 10 2.77 -7.87 -27.09
CA TYR A 10 1.96 -9.03 -26.70
C TYR A 10 2.61 -9.86 -25.60
N ILE A 11 3.93 -10.08 -25.68
CA ILE A 11 4.68 -10.77 -24.64
C ILE A 11 4.57 -10.01 -23.31
N ARG A 12 4.70 -8.67 -23.34
CA ARG A 12 4.54 -7.84 -22.14
C ARG A 12 3.16 -7.98 -21.53
N ILE A 13 2.10 -7.79 -22.32
CA ILE A 13 0.71 -7.93 -21.84
C ILE A 13 0.48 -9.33 -21.27
N GLY A 14 1.03 -10.37 -21.91
CA GLY A 14 0.99 -11.75 -21.44
C GLY A 14 1.73 -11.95 -20.10
N ILE A 15 2.91 -11.36 -19.94
CA ILE A 15 3.70 -11.42 -18.70
C ILE A 15 3.00 -10.65 -17.58
N ASP A 16 2.51 -9.44 -17.85
CA ASP A 16 1.79 -8.62 -16.87
C ASP A 16 0.51 -9.35 -16.39
N GLY A 17 -0.22 -9.96 -17.33
CA GLY A 17 -1.36 -10.84 -17.03
C GLY A 17 -0.97 -12.07 -16.20
N LEU A 18 0.13 -12.75 -16.56
CA LEU A 18 0.64 -13.92 -15.82
C LEU A 18 1.06 -13.54 -14.40
N ILE A 19 1.70 -12.39 -14.23
CA ILE A 19 2.11 -11.84 -12.93
C ILE A 19 0.87 -11.65 -12.05
N VAL A 20 -0.20 -11.04 -12.60
CA VAL A 20 -1.44 -10.88 -11.84
C VAL A 20 -2.01 -12.23 -11.42
N VAL A 21 -2.08 -13.19 -12.35
CA VAL A 21 -2.58 -14.54 -12.04
C VAL A 21 -1.75 -15.18 -10.93
N LEU A 22 -0.41 -15.07 -10.98
CA LEU A 22 0.48 -15.56 -9.93
C LEU A 22 0.21 -14.86 -8.59
N VAL A 23 0.03 -13.54 -8.58
CA VAL A 23 -0.32 -12.77 -7.38
C VAL A 23 -1.67 -13.25 -6.81
N ILE A 24 -2.68 -13.46 -7.65
CA ILE A 24 -3.99 -13.99 -7.23
C ILE A 24 -3.83 -15.39 -6.61
N ILE A 25 -3.07 -16.29 -7.24
CA ILE A 25 -2.80 -17.62 -6.71
C ILE A 25 -2.10 -17.53 -5.34
N LEU A 26 -1.09 -16.66 -5.22
CA LEU A 26 -0.37 -16.43 -3.97
C LEU A 26 -1.29 -15.91 -2.87
N LEU A 27 -2.19 -14.99 -3.22
CA LEU A 27 -3.19 -14.47 -2.29
C LEU A 27 -4.17 -15.57 -1.86
N ILE A 28 -4.70 -16.36 -2.79
CA ILE A 28 -5.56 -17.51 -2.44
C ILE A 28 -4.83 -18.46 -1.49
N PHE A 29 -3.55 -18.76 -1.75
CA PHE A 29 -2.74 -19.61 -0.87
C PHE A 29 -2.58 -19.01 0.53
N VAL A 30 -2.32 -17.70 0.63
CA VAL A 30 -2.28 -16.97 1.90
C VAL A 30 -3.62 -17.04 2.62
N ALA A 31 -4.73 -16.85 1.91
CA ALA A 31 -6.09 -16.92 2.47
C ALA A 31 -6.39 -18.30 3.07
N VAL A 32 -6.04 -19.37 2.33
CA VAL A 32 -6.21 -20.76 2.77
C VAL A 32 -5.36 -21.05 3.99
N ARG A 33 -4.11 -20.60 4.01
CA ARG A 33 -3.23 -20.75 5.19
C ARG A 33 -3.78 -20.03 6.41
N ILE A 34 -4.31 -18.83 6.25
CA ILE A 34 -4.86 -18.04 7.35
C ILE A 34 -6.14 -18.67 7.91
N LYS A 35 -6.95 -19.33 7.08
CA LYS A 35 -8.14 -20.05 7.55
C LYS A 35 -7.81 -21.11 8.62
N ASN A 36 -6.61 -21.69 8.56
CA ASN A 36 -6.13 -22.71 9.47
C ASN A 36 -5.43 -22.16 10.73
N VAL A 37 -5.23 -20.84 10.83
CA VAL A 37 -4.67 -20.21 12.04
C VAL A 37 -5.82 -19.85 12.99
N GLU A 38 -5.69 -20.23 14.25
CA GLU A 38 -6.63 -19.87 15.33
C GLU A 38 -6.55 -18.37 15.65
N LEU A 39 -7.09 -17.54 14.77
CA LEU A 39 -7.29 -16.12 15.02
C LEU A 39 -8.55 -15.92 15.87
N GLY A 40 -8.49 -15.01 16.84
CA GLY A 40 -9.67 -14.59 17.60
C GLY A 40 -10.80 -14.11 16.66
N PRO A 41 -12.07 -14.29 17.04
CA PRO A 41 -13.22 -14.07 16.14
C PRO A 41 -13.27 -12.66 15.53
N ASP A 42 -12.90 -11.64 16.31
CA ASP A 42 -12.88 -10.24 15.84
C ASP A 42 -11.74 -9.97 14.84
N CYS A 43 -10.55 -10.54 15.08
CA CYS A 43 -9.42 -10.45 14.14
C CYS A 43 -9.74 -11.15 12.81
N LYS A 44 -10.38 -12.32 12.88
CA LYS A 44 -10.75 -13.08 11.68
C LYS A 44 -11.71 -12.29 10.78
N LYS A 45 -12.70 -11.60 11.38
CA LYS A 45 -13.67 -10.78 10.63
C LYS A 45 -13.02 -9.54 10.01
N GLY A 46 -12.15 -8.84 10.74
CA GLY A 46 -11.42 -7.68 10.23
C GLY A 46 -10.46 -8.05 9.08
N PHE A 47 -9.67 -9.10 9.29
CA PHE A 47 -8.73 -9.58 8.28
C PHE A 47 -9.45 -10.02 7.00
N THR A 48 -10.52 -10.80 7.11
CA THR A 48 -11.26 -11.31 5.94
C THR A 48 -11.82 -10.16 5.10
N LYS A 49 -12.37 -9.11 5.73
CA LYS A 49 -12.87 -7.92 5.01
C LYS A 49 -11.76 -7.17 4.28
N CYS A 50 -10.63 -6.94 4.97
CA CYS A 50 -9.47 -6.26 4.40
C CYS A 50 -8.89 -7.06 3.22
N PHE A 51 -8.79 -8.38 3.39
CA PHE A 51 -8.27 -9.29 2.39
C PHE A 51 -9.17 -9.39 1.15
N ILE A 52 -10.49 -9.48 1.32
CA ILE A 52 -11.45 -9.45 0.20
C ILE A 52 -11.37 -8.11 -0.53
N ALA A 53 -11.33 -6.99 0.21
CA ALA A 53 -11.18 -5.67 -0.40
C ALA A 53 -9.89 -5.58 -1.23
N PHE A 54 -8.79 -6.15 -0.74
CA PHE A 54 -7.51 -6.20 -1.45
C PHE A 54 -7.56 -7.09 -2.72
N ILE A 55 -8.27 -8.22 -2.69
CA ILE A 55 -8.46 -9.05 -3.89
C ILE A 55 -9.32 -8.34 -4.93
N LEU A 56 -10.47 -7.79 -4.53
CA LEU A 56 -11.36 -7.06 -5.44
C LEU A 56 -10.61 -5.88 -6.07
N PHE A 57 -9.76 -5.24 -5.29
CA PHE A 57 -8.88 -4.17 -5.71
C PHE A 57 -7.89 -4.61 -6.81
N ILE A 58 -7.17 -5.73 -6.60
CA ILE A 58 -6.23 -6.25 -7.61
C ILE A 58 -6.98 -6.62 -8.89
N LEU A 59 -8.11 -7.31 -8.77
CA LEU A 59 -8.94 -7.68 -9.91
C LEU A 59 -9.40 -6.45 -10.69
N PHE A 60 -9.82 -5.39 -10.00
CA PHE A 60 -10.20 -4.13 -10.63
C PHE A 60 -9.01 -3.45 -11.33
N SER A 61 -7.82 -3.44 -10.71
CA SER A 61 -6.59 -2.91 -11.34
C SER A 61 -6.32 -3.60 -12.67
N THR A 62 -6.28 -4.93 -12.64
CA THR A 62 -5.92 -5.70 -13.81
C THR A 62 -6.97 -5.60 -14.89
N PHE A 63 -8.25 -5.53 -14.49
CA PHE A 63 -9.33 -5.28 -15.43
C PHE A 63 -9.15 -3.94 -16.16
N LEU A 64 -8.74 -2.88 -15.47
CA LEU A 64 -8.50 -1.58 -16.09
C LEU A 64 -7.32 -1.59 -17.06
N ASP A 65 -6.20 -2.23 -16.68
CA ASP A 65 -5.04 -2.38 -17.57
C ASP A 65 -5.41 -3.18 -18.83
N PHE A 66 -6.18 -4.26 -18.64
CA PHE A 66 -6.72 -5.05 -19.75
C PHE A 66 -7.65 -4.22 -20.64
N ALA A 67 -8.59 -3.47 -20.05
CA ALA A 67 -9.52 -2.62 -20.77
C ALA A 67 -8.78 -1.52 -21.56
N TYR A 68 -7.74 -0.92 -20.99
CA TYR A 68 -6.87 0.05 -21.67
C TYR A 68 -6.18 -0.59 -22.87
N SER A 69 -5.51 -1.72 -22.66
CA SER A 69 -4.78 -2.43 -23.73
C SER A 69 -5.70 -2.89 -24.86
N LEU A 70 -6.89 -3.39 -24.52
CA LEU A 70 -7.90 -3.79 -25.51
C LEU A 70 -8.42 -2.57 -26.29
N THR A 71 -8.72 -1.48 -25.60
CA THR A 71 -9.20 -0.23 -26.23
C THR A 71 -8.14 0.34 -27.17
N TYR A 72 -6.88 0.36 -26.73
CA TYR A 72 -5.74 0.78 -27.56
C TYR A 72 -5.69 0.00 -28.87
N ARG A 73 -5.78 -1.33 -28.78
CA ARG A 73 -5.71 -2.20 -29.96
C ARG A 73 -6.89 -2.03 -30.91
N ILE A 74 -8.12 -1.95 -30.39
CA ILE A 74 -9.31 -1.74 -31.22
C ILE A 74 -9.18 -0.42 -32.00
N LEU A 75 -8.69 0.63 -31.33
CA LEU A 75 -8.52 1.94 -31.96
C LEU A 75 -7.40 1.95 -33.00
N THR A 76 -6.29 1.26 -32.76
CA THR A 76 -5.23 1.13 -33.78
C THR A 76 -5.70 0.34 -35.00
N ASP A 77 -6.45 -0.75 -34.82
CA ASP A 77 -6.98 -1.54 -35.93
C ASP A 77 -7.99 -0.72 -36.76
N LEU A 78 -8.81 0.10 -36.10
CA LEU A 78 -9.73 1.05 -36.77
C LEU A 78 -8.97 2.14 -37.53
N ALA A 79 -7.85 2.63 -36.99
CA ALA A 79 -6.96 3.58 -37.65
C ALA A 79 -6.41 3.01 -38.97
N GLU A 80 -5.87 1.79 -38.90
CA GLU A 80 -5.26 1.12 -40.05
C GLU A 80 -6.29 0.81 -41.15
N SER A 81 -7.55 0.60 -40.76
CA SER A 81 -8.65 0.43 -41.72
C SER A 81 -9.10 1.73 -42.41
N GLY A 82 -8.59 2.89 -41.97
CA GLY A 82 -9.00 4.21 -42.46
C GLY A 82 -10.40 4.63 -42.01
N ALA A 83 -11.00 3.92 -41.04
CA ALA A 83 -12.34 4.21 -40.55
C ALA A 83 -12.40 5.46 -39.67
N ILE A 84 -11.28 5.85 -39.05
CA ILE A 84 -11.16 6.98 -38.12
C ILE A 84 -9.86 7.72 -38.42
N ASP A 85 -9.90 9.06 -38.35
CA ASP A 85 -8.70 9.89 -38.52
C ASP A 85 -7.73 9.69 -37.33
N TYR A 86 -6.44 9.68 -37.63
CA TYR A 86 -5.36 9.47 -36.65
C TYR A 86 -5.42 10.50 -35.51
N TYR A 87 -5.86 11.74 -35.80
CA TYR A 87 -6.04 12.78 -34.78
C TYR A 87 -7.14 12.44 -33.76
N GLU A 88 -8.28 11.90 -34.22
CA GLU A 88 -9.38 11.50 -33.33
C GLU A 88 -8.97 10.33 -32.44
N ILE A 89 -8.22 9.37 -32.98
CA ILE A 89 -7.66 8.25 -32.22
C ILE A 89 -6.70 8.75 -31.14
N THR A 90 -5.78 9.65 -31.49
CA THR A 90 -4.82 10.20 -30.53
C THR A 90 -5.54 10.93 -29.40
N PHE A 91 -6.62 11.66 -29.71
CA PHE A 91 -7.45 12.33 -28.72
C PHE A 91 -8.19 11.34 -27.80
N ILE A 92 -8.86 10.33 -28.36
CA ILE A 92 -9.56 9.29 -27.59
C ILE A 92 -8.59 8.54 -26.68
N LEU A 93 -7.44 8.13 -27.22
CA LEU A 93 -6.37 7.47 -26.46
C LEU A 93 -5.82 8.37 -25.35
N GLY A 94 -5.71 9.67 -25.60
CA GLY A 94 -5.34 10.66 -24.59
C GLY A 94 -6.33 10.68 -23.43
N ILE A 95 -7.63 10.80 -23.71
CA ILE A 95 -8.69 10.76 -22.67
C ILE A 95 -8.64 9.43 -21.90
N PHE A 96 -8.56 8.32 -22.62
CA PHE A 96 -8.54 7.00 -21.99
C PHE A 96 -7.30 6.80 -21.13
N SER A 97 -6.13 7.25 -21.60
CA SER A 97 -4.88 7.21 -20.84
C SER A 97 -4.94 8.08 -19.59
N ILE A 98 -5.56 9.26 -19.66
CA ILE A 98 -5.75 10.13 -18.48
C ILE A 98 -6.70 9.46 -17.49
N ALA A 99 -7.80 8.87 -17.97
CA ALA A 99 -8.76 8.17 -17.13
C ALA A 99 -8.13 6.95 -16.43
N THR A 100 -7.35 6.15 -17.16
CA THR A 100 -6.69 4.96 -16.61
C THR A 100 -5.51 5.31 -15.71
N ALA A 101 -4.75 6.38 -16.03
CA ALA A 101 -3.73 6.91 -15.12
C ALA A 101 -4.35 7.42 -13.82
N GLY A 102 -5.45 8.17 -13.91
CA GLY A 102 -6.21 8.63 -12.75
C GLY A 102 -6.73 7.48 -11.90
N LEU A 103 -7.31 6.46 -12.53
CA LEU A 103 -7.77 5.24 -11.84
C LEU A 103 -6.61 4.44 -11.25
N GLY A 104 -5.49 4.30 -11.96
CA GLY A 104 -4.28 3.62 -11.48
C GLY A 104 -3.67 4.33 -10.27
N PHE A 105 -3.67 5.67 -10.27
CA PHE A 105 -3.28 6.48 -9.13
C PHE A 105 -4.22 6.25 -7.93
N LEU A 106 -5.53 6.33 -8.16
CA LEU A 106 -6.57 6.02 -7.17
C LEU A 106 -6.39 4.60 -6.63
N ASN A 107 -5.96 3.68 -7.50
CA ASN A 107 -5.71 2.31 -7.13
C ASN A 107 -4.52 2.21 -6.17
N ASN A 108 -3.37 2.75 -6.55
CA ASN A 108 -2.20 2.81 -5.66
C ASN A 108 -2.58 3.44 -4.32
N TRP A 109 -3.38 4.51 -4.34
CA TRP A 109 -3.95 5.16 -3.15
C TRP A 109 -4.72 4.19 -2.25
N ILE A 110 -5.69 3.46 -2.81
CA ILE A 110 -6.50 2.49 -2.08
C ILE A 110 -5.65 1.35 -1.54
N ALA A 111 -4.71 0.82 -2.33
CA ALA A 111 -3.78 -0.21 -1.86
C ALA A 111 -2.98 0.26 -0.64
N TYR A 112 -2.46 1.49 -0.67
CA TYR A 112 -1.74 2.06 0.46
C TYR A 112 -2.65 2.30 1.66
N VAL A 113 -3.85 2.82 1.48
CA VAL A 113 -4.82 3.01 2.57
C VAL A 113 -5.18 1.66 3.22
N ILE A 114 -5.37 0.61 2.43
CA ILE A 114 -5.63 -0.75 2.91
C ILE A 114 -4.41 -1.30 3.67
N LEU A 115 -3.21 -1.13 3.11
CA LEU A 115 -1.95 -1.55 3.74
C LEU A 115 -1.73 -0.83 5.07
N PHE A 116 -1.99 0.48 5.13
CA PHE A 116 -1.90 1.26 6.36
C PHE A 116 -2.96 0.89 7.37
N SER A 117 -4.21 0.70 6.94
CA SER A 117 -5.29 0.23 7.80
C SER A 117 -4.95 -1.14 8.40
N SER A 118 -4.28 -2.02 7.65
CA SER A 118 -3.83 -3.33 8.14
C SER A 118 -2.70 -3.22 9.19
N MET A 119 -1.77 -2.28 9.02
CA MET A 119 -0.68 -2.01 9.98
C MET A 119 -1.18 -1.28 11.24
N GLU A 120 -2.18 -0.41 11.09
CA GLU A 120 -2.75 0.42 12.15
C GLU A 120 -3.45 -0.42 13.25
N ILE A 121 -3.96 -1.59 12.89
CA ILE A 121 -4.67 -2.47 13.82
C ILE A 121 -3.71 -3.09 14.86
N PHE A 122 -2.43 -3.33 14.53
CA PHE A 122 -1.56 -4.20 15.35
C PHE A 122 -0.33 -3.54 15.97
N LEU A 123 0.28 -2.51 15.37
CA LEU A 123 1.63 -2.09 15.76
C LEU A 123 1.73 -0.77 16.51
N PHE A 124 0.71 0.08 16.45
CA PHE A 124 0.83 1.46 16.92
C PHE A 124 0.08 1.71 18.23
N ASN A 125 0.76 2.38 19.15
CA ASN A 125 0.15 2.95 20.35
C ASN A 125 -0.97 3.93 19.93
N LYS A 126 -2.09 3.97 20.66
CA LYS A 126 -3.27 4.80 20.36
C LYS A 126 -2.90 6.26 20.06
N LYS A 127 -1.84 6.79 20.69
CA LYS A 127 -1.34 8.15 20.51
C LYS A 127 -0.57 8.38 19.20
N SER A 128 0.10 7.37 18.63
CA SER A 128 0.84 7.49 17.37
C SER A 128 -0.02 7.23 16.14
N LYS A 129 -1.15 6.51 16.29
CA LYS A 129 -2.09 6.20 15.20
C LYS A 129 -2.57 7.45 14.47
N GLY A 130 -3.13 8.41 15.21
CA GLY A 130 -3.70 9.62 14.61
C GLY A 130 -2.69 10.48 13.86
N LYS A 131 -1.46 10.63 14.40
CA LYS A 131 -0.41 11.43 13.75
C LYS A 131 0.04 10.83 12.41
N PHE A 132 0.17 9.50 12.38
CA PHE A 132 0.59 8.81 11.16
C PHE A 132 -0.51 8.83 10.09
N GLY A 133 -1.77 8.57 10.47
CA GLY A 133 -2.89 8.65 9.54
C GLY A 133 -3.03 10.03 8.90
N ILE A 134 -2.91 11.10 9.69
CA ILE A 134 -2.94 12.49 9.18
C ILE A 134 -1.79 12.74 8.20
N LEU A 135 -0.56 12.32 8.52
CA LEU A 135 0.60 12.50 7.65
C LEU A 135 0.43 11.75 6.32
N ALA A 136 -0.04 10.50 6.38
CA ALA A 136 -0.31 9.71 5.18
C ALA A 136 -1.37 10.39 4.31
N ILE A 137 -2.49 10.84 4.89
CA ILE A 137 -3.54 11.56 4.17
C ILE A 137 -2.99 12.85 3.54
N LEU A 138 -2.20 13.64 4.26
CA LEU A 138 -1.62 14.88 3.73
C LEU A 138 -0.69 14.65 2.54
N LEU A 139 0.22 13.69 2.63
CA LEU A 139 1.15 13.36 1.52
C LEU A 139 0.41 12.81 0.30
N GLN A 140 -0.68 12.10 0.57
CA GLN A 140 -1.52 11.52 -0.46
C GLN A 140 -2.40 12.56 -1.17
N ILE A 141 -2.94 13.54 -0.42
CA ILE A 141 -3.59 14.74 -1.00
C ILE A 141 -2.58 15.55 -1.82
N GLY A 142 -1.36 15.74 -1.31
CA GLY A 142 -0.29 16.43 -2.04
C GLY A 142 0.02 15.76 -3.38
N SER A 143 0.08 14.43 -3.41
CA SER A 143 0.31 13.67 -4.65
C SER A 143 -0.86 13.81 -5.65
N PHE A 144 -2.10 13.86 -5.16
CA PHE A 144 -3.28 14.12 -5.99
C PHE A 144 -3.29 15.54 -6.58
N ILE A 145 -2.91 16.54 -5.79
CA ILE A 145 -2.78 17.93 -6.26
C ILE A 145 -1.72 18.02 -7.36
N LEU A 146 -0.58 17.36 -7.19
CA LEU A 146 0.48 17.32 -8.22
C LEU A 146 -0.02 16.71 -9.53
N LEU A 147 -0.84 15.66 -9.48
CA LEU A 147 -1.46 15.07 -10.66
C LEU A 147 -2.41 16.05 -11.38
N ILE A 148 -3.21 16.80 -10.62
CA ILE A 148 -4.07 17.85 -11.21
C ILE A 148 -3.20 18.93 -11.87
N ILE A 149 -2.11 19.34 -11.22
CA ILE A 149 -1.17 20.31 -11.77
C ILE A 149 -0.55 19.79 -13.07
N GLU A 150 -0.17 18.50 -13.15
CA GLU A 150 0.32 17.88 -14.40
C GLU A 150 -0.67 18.02 -15.54
N ILE A 151 -1.93 17.66 -15.29
CA ILE A 151 -3.01 17.73 -16.29
C ILE A 151 -3.21 19.17 -16.75
N VAL A 152 -3.28 20.12 -15.81
CA VAL A 152 -3.53 21.55 -16.11
C VAL A 152 -2.36 22.17 -16.87
N ILE A 153 -1.12 21.96 -16.41
CA ILE A 153 0.06 22.52 -17.05
C ILE A 153 0.26 21.90 -18.43
N SER A 154 0.06 20.58 -18.58
CA SER A 154 0.15 19.91 -19.88
C SER A 154 -0.88 20.45 -20.87
N ALA A 155 -2.07 20.79 -20.41
CA ALA A 155 -3.11 21.42 -21.23
C ALA A 155 -2.77 22.88 -21.63
N ILE A 156 -2.08 23.62 -20.76
CA ILE A 156 -1.73 25.04 -21.00
C ILE A 156 -0.52 25.16 -21.93
N LEU A 157 0.54 24.39 -21.67
CA LEU A 157 1.80 24.53 -22.40
C LEU A 157 1.64 24.09 -23.85
N GLY A 158 0.92 22.99 -24.09
CA GLY A 158 0.58 22.49 -25.44
C GLY A 158 1.77 22.07 -26.31
N ASP A 159 2.99 22.48 -25.96
CA ASP A 159 4.22 22.12 -26.62
C ASP A 159 4.76 20.80 -26.06
N TYR A 160 5.36 20.01 -26.94
CA TYR A 160 5.87 18.70 -26.60
C TYR A 160 6.89 18.76 -25.45
N LEU A 161 7.80 19.75 -25.48
CA LEU A 161 8.86 19.88 -24.47
C LEU A 161 8.28 20.23 -23.09
N GLY A 162 7.35 21.20 -23.03
CA GLY A 162 6.66 21.56 -21.81
C GLY A 162 5.93 20.38 -21.16
N ILE A 163 5.25 19.55 -21.95
CA ILE A 163 4.59 18.33 -21.46
C ILE A 163 5.63 17.35 -20.88
N GLN A 164 6.75 17.11 -21.56
CA GLN A 164 7.78 16.18 -21.07
C GLN A 164 8.44 16.67 -19.77
N ILE A 165 8.70 17.98 -19.66
CA ILE A 165 9.24 18.58 -18.43
C ILE A 165 8.22 18.44 -17.29
N THR A 166 6.95 18.76 -17.55
CA THR A 166 5.88 18.67 -16.55
C THR A 166 5.73 17.25 -16.03
N ASN A 167 5.67 16.27 -16.93
CA ASN A 167 5.59 14.86 -16.57
C ASN A 167 6.80 14.42 -15.74
N LEU A 168 8.02 14.82 -16.12
CA LEU A 168 9.22 14.50 -15.34
C LEU A 168 9.11 15.06 -13.91
N VAL A 169 8.85 16.36 -13.78
CA VAL A 169 8.83 17.05 -12.49
C VAL A 169 7.75 16.47 -11.58
N VAL A 170 6.52 16.32 -12.09
CA VAL A 170 5.40 15.81 -11.28
C VAL A 170 5.66 14.38 -10.84
N ASN A 171 6.07 13.49 -11.75
CA ASN A 171 6.31 12.09 -11.40
C ASN A 171 7.49 11.94 -10.43
N VAL A 172 8.54 12.76 -10.55
CA VAL A 172 9.65 12.78 -9.58
C VAL A 172 9.15 13.17 -8.19
N LEU A 173 8.35 14.24 -8.09
CA LEU A 173 7.79 14.72 -6.82
C LEU A 173 6.84 13.70 -6.18
N ILE A 174 5.97 13.06 -6.95
CA ILE A 174 5.08 12.00 -6.47
C ILE A 174 5.90 10.82 -5.91
N ASN A 175 6.94 10.38 -6.63
CA ASN A 175 7.81 9.31 -6.16
C ASN A 175 8.58 9.70 -4.89
N PHE A 176 8.96 10.98 -4.75
CA PHE A 176 9.61 11.48 -3.54
C PHE A 176 8.70 11.41 -2.31
N ASN A 177 7.39 11.67 -2.48
CA ASN A 177 6.42 11.49 -1.40
C ASN A 177 6.39 10.05 -0.89
N PHE A 178 6.44 9.05 -1.78
CA PHE A 178 6.49 7.64 -1.38
C PHE A 178 7.76 7.31 -0.59
N ILE A 179 8.91 7.86 -0.99
CA ILE A 179 10.18 7.69 -0.27
C ILE A 179 10.08 8.28 1.14
N ILE A 180 9.53 9.49 1.29
CA ILE A 180 9.31 10.11 2.60
C ILE A 180 8.41 9.23 3.47
N ILE A 181 7.29 8.75 2.93
CA ILE A 181 6.36 7.86 3.63
C ILE A 181 7.10 6.59 4.09
N GLY A 182 7.87 5.97 3.19
CA GLY A 182 8.69 4.80 3.48
C GLY A 182 9.66 5.02 4.65
N ILE A 183 10.41 6.13 4.62
CA ILE A 183 11.36 6.49 5.68
C ILE A 183 10.64 6.68 7.02
N VAL A 184 9.51 7.40 7.03
CA VAL A 184 8.73 7.61 8.27
C VAL A 184 8.25 6.28 8.85
N ILE A 185 7.76 5.36 8.02
CA ILE A 185 7.35 4.03 8.47
C ILE A 185 8.53 3.26 9.04
N LEU A 186 9.71 3.32 8.42
CA LEU A 186 10.91 2.64 8.92
C LEU A 186 11.34 3.17 10.28
N ILE A 187 11.31 4.50 10.48
CA ILE A 187 11.59 5.13 11.78
C ILE A 187 10.59 4.63 12.82
N LEU A 188 9.30 4.60 12.47
CA LEU A 188 8.24 4.14 13.36
C LEU A 188 8.41 2.66 13.73
N LEU A 189 8.65 1.77 12.75
CA LEU A 189 8.93 0.35 12.98
C LEU A 189 10.19 0.16 13.85
N GLY A 190 11.22 0.98 13.64
CA GLY A 190 12.45 0.97 14.42
C GLY A 190 12.21 1.37 15.89
N ASN A 191 11.37 2.37 16.14
CA ASN A 191 11.00 2.77 17.50
C ASN A 191 10.17 1.69 18.20
N THR A 192 9.17 1.12 17.52
CA THR A 192 8.39 -0.01 18.05
C THR A 192 9.27 -1.22 18.38
N ALA A 193 10.28 -1.50 17.55
CA ALA A 193 11.23 -2.58 17.79
C ALA A 193 12.13 -2.35 19.02
N LYS A 194 12.43 -1.09 19.36
CA LYS A 194 13.20 -0.73 20.57
C LYS A 194 12.37 -0.90 21.83
N GLU A 195 11.08 -0.57 21.79
CA GLU A 195 10.17 -0.69 22.93
C GLU A 195 9.83 -2.15 23.28
N ASN A 196 9.89 -3.06 22.30
CA ASN A 196 9.54 -4.46 22.51
C ASN A 196 10.50 -5.41 21.75
N GLN A 197 11.39 -6.04 22.51
CA GLN A 197 12.43 -6.91 21.97
C GLN A 197 11.87 -8.13 21.22
N LEU A 198 10.68 -8.62 21.58
CA LEU A 198 10.02 -9.72 20.87
C LEU A 198 9.52 -9.30 19.49
N LEU A 199 9.09 -8.04 19.34
CA LEU A 199 8.66 -7.48 18.06
C LEU A 199 9.83 -7.24 17.09
N ARG A 200 11.07 -7.14 17.59
CA ARG A 200 12.27 -6.80 16.80
C ARG A 200 12.53 -7.76 15.64
N ASN A 201 12.27 -9.05 15.79
CA ASN A 201 12.48 -10.01 14.71
C ASN A 201 11.40 -9.90 13.61
N TYR A 202 10.21 -9.48 13.99
CA TYR A 202 9.08 -9.33 13.06
C TYR A 202 9.15 -8.02 12.29
N THR A 203 9.52 -6.93 12.96
CA THR A 203 9.67 -5.62 12.31
C THR A 203 10.74 -5.61 11.22
N LYS A 204 11.76 -6.49 11.30
CA LYS A 204 12.78 -6.64 10.25
C LYS A 204 12.18 -7.04 8.90
N MET A 205 11.29 -8.03 8.88
CA MET A 205 10.65 -8.46 7.62
C MET A 205 9.73 -7.37 7.07
N MET A 206 8.94 -6.72 7.93
CA MET A 206 8.14 -5.58 7.50
C MET A 206 8.99 -4.42 6.97
N SER A 207 10.09 -4.08 7.65
CA SER A 207 10.99 -3.02 7.19
C SER A 207 11.60 -3.34 5.83
N ALA A 208 11.96 -4.61 5.57
CA ALA A 208 12.46 -5.02 4.26
C ALA A 208 11.40 -4.83 3.17
N GLY A 209 10.14 -5.23 3.44
CA GLY A 209 9.03 -5.01 2.51
C GLY A 209 8.76 -3.52 2.25
N VAL A 210 8.81 -2.70 3.30
CA VAL A 210 8.65 -1.23 3.21
C VAL A 210 9.78 -0.60 2.38
N ILE A 211 11.04 -0.96 2.63
CA ILE A 211 12.18 -0.46 1.84
C ILE A 211 11.97 -0.79 0.36
N LEU A 212 11.57 -2.02 0.08
CA LEU A 212 11.48 -2.48 -1.29
C LEU A 212 10.30 -1.80 -2.04
N LEU A 213 9.14 -1.66 -1.38
CA LEU A 213 7.94 -1.04 -1.97
C LEU A 213 7.97 0.47 -2.02
N LEU A 214 8.40 1.12 -0.94
CA LEU A 214 8.25 2.56 -0.76
C LEU A 214 9.54 3.34 -1.00
N ILE A 215 10.67 2.66 -1.21
CA ILE A 215 11.95 3.32 -1.48
C ILE A 215 12.52 2.84 -2.81
N ILE A 216 12.76 1.53 -2.96
CA ILE A 216 13.43 0.99 -4.15
C ILE A 216 12.57 1.14 -5.41
N VAL A 217 11.29 0.76 -5.36
CA VAL A 217 10.37 0.89 -6.50
C VAL A 217 10.24 2.36 -6.97
N PRO A 218 9.97 3.35 -6.10
CA PRO A 218 9.95 4.76 -6.50
C PRO A 218 11.27 5.25 -7.12
N ILE A 219 12.42 4.79 -6.63
CA ILE A 219 13.73 5.14 -7.20
C ILE A 219 13.86 4.60 -8.64
N PHE A 220 13.47 3.35 -8.88
CA PHE A 220 13.49 2.80 -10.24
C PHE A 220 12.55 3.55 -11.16
N ASN A 221 11.35 3.90 -10.69
CA ASN A 221 10.39 4.67 -11.46
C ASN A 221 10.97 6.04 -11.84
N GLN A 222 11.59 6.76 -10.88
CA GLN A 222 12.28 8.03 -11.17
C GLN A 222 13.36 7.86 -12.25
N LEU A 223 14.14 6.78 -12.19
CA LEU A 223 15.18 6.51 -13.17
C LEU A 223 14.60 6.27 -14.57
N VAL A 224 13.46 5.58 -14.68
CA VAL A 224 12.72 5.44 -15.94
C VAL A 224 12.25 6.80 -16.48
N TYR A 225 11.67 7.65 -15.63
CA TYR A 225 11.22 8.99 -16.06
C TYR A 225 12.38 9.86 -16.56
N VAL A 226 13.51 9.86 -15.85
CA VAL A 226 14.72 10.60 -16.26
C VAL A 226 15.26 10.07 -17.59
N LEU A 227 15.35 8.76 -17.77
CA LEU A 227 15.82 8.17 -19.03
C LEU A 227 14.90 8.48 -20.20
N ASN A 228 13.57 8.41 -19.99
CA ASN A 228 12.60 8.76 -21.01
C ASN A 228 12.70 10.25 -21.39
N PHE A 229 12.86 11.14 -20.39
CA PHE A 229 13.06 12.57 -20.64
C PHE A 229 14.34 12.85 -21.43
N ILE A 230 15.47 12.27 -21.02
CA ILE A 230 16.75 12.42 -21.74
C ILE A 230 16.61 11.94 -23.18
N SER A 231 15.96 10.79 -23.39
CA SER A 231 15.74 10.31 -24.75
C SER A 231 14.89 11.26 -25.57
N ASN A 232 13.83 11.82 -24.99
CA ASN A 232 12.94 12.74 -25.71
C ASN A 232 13.67 14.04 -26.06
N LEU A 233 14.52 14.53 -25.15
CA LEU A 233 15.37 15.70 -25.38
C LEU A 233 16.39 15.47 -26.49
N LEU A 234 17.02 14.29 -26.54
CA LEU A 234 17.98 13.93 -27.60
C LEU A 234 17.29 13.81 -28.97
N ALA A 235 16.14 13.15 -29.01
CA ALA A 235 15.35 13.00 -30.23
C ALA A 235 14.92 14.37 -30.79
N TRP A 236 14.53 15.30 -29.93
CA TRP A 236 14.16 16.67 -30.32
C TRP A 236 15.32 17.45 -30.96
N ASN A 237 16.56 17.19 -30.52
CA ASN A 237 17.76 17.82 -31.08
C ASN A 237 18.28 17.13 -32.35
N GLY A 238 17.51 16.22 -32.96
CA GLY A 238 17.89 15.52 -34.18
C GLY A 238 18.94 14.42 -33.99
N TYR A 239 19.32 14.12 -32.74
CA TYR A 239 20.14 12.95 -32.43
C TYR A 239 19.25 11.71 -32.47
N PHE A 240 18.99 11.22 -33.69
CA PHE A 240 18.44 9.90 -33.90
C PHE A 240 19.50 8.88 -33.51
N PHE A 241 19.48 8.47 -32.24
CA PHE A 241 20.10 7.22 -31.89
C PHE A 241 19.36 6.11 -32.64
N ASP A 242 20.02 5.45 -33.60
CA ASP A 242 19.59 4.15 -34.17
C ASP A 242 19.34 3.09 -33.07
N ASN A 243 19.75 3.39 -31.85
CA ASN A 243 19.55 2.63 -30.62
C ASN A 243 18.16 2.79 -29.98
N ILE A 244 17.08 2.94 -30.78
CA ILE A 244 15.69 2.78 -30.29
C ILE A 244 15.55 1.46 -29.52
N ILE A 245 16.24 0.41 -29.99
CA ILE A 245 16.28 -0.91 -29.36
C ILE A 245 16.93 -0.85 -27.98
N ILE A 246 18.11 -0.22 -27.84
CA ILE A 246 18.79 -0.13 -26.53
C ILE A 246 17.99 0.74 -25.57
N ARG A 247 17.41 1.85 -26.04
CA ARG A 247 16.57 2.72 -25.22
C ARG A 247 15.38 1.96 -24.64
N ASN A 248 14.59 1.34 -25.52
CA ASN A 248 13.40 0.62 -25.11
C ASN A 248 13.81 -0.57 -24.22
N GLY A 249 14.91 -1.26 -24.55
CA GLY A 249 15.45 -2.35 -23.75
C GLY A 249 15.84 -1.95 -22.32
N ILE A 250 16.53 -0.82 -22.14
CA ILE A 250 16.92 -0.32 -20.80
C ILE A 250 15.68 0.08 -20.01
N SER A 251 14.79 0.88 -20.61
CA SER A 251 13.55 1.34 -19.95
C SER A 251 12.67 0.16 -19.53
N TRP A 252 12.54 -0.84 -20.41
CA TRP A 252 11.81 -2.08 -20.12
C TRP A 252 12.50 -2.93 -19.06
N GLY A 253 13.83 -3.05 -19.11
CA GLY A 253 14.60 -3.79 -18.11
C GLY A 253 14.42 -3.22 -16.71
N ILE A 254 14.42 -1.89 -16.57
CA ILE A 254 14.18 -1.21 -15.29
C ILE A 254 12.72 -1.35 -14.88
N GLY A 255 11.76 -1.19 -15.80
CA GLY A 255 10.33 -1.37 -15.49
C GLY A 255 10.00 -2.79 -15.02
N PHE A 256 10.62 -3.80 -15.64
CA PHE A 256 10.53 -5.19 -15.21
C PHE A 256 11.13 -5.39 -13.81
N LEU A 257 12.32 -4.85 -13.56
CA LEU A 257 12.97 -4.93 -12.25
C LEU A 257 12.14 -4.24 -11.16
N SER A 258 11.54 -3.07 -11.47
CA SER A 258 10.62 -2.35 -10.59
C SER A 258 9.40 -3.21 -10.24
N SER A 259 8.79 -3.87 -11.24
CA SER A 259 7.64 -4.76 -11.05
C SER A 259 8.00 -5.99 -10.21
N LEU A 260 9.16 -6.60 -10.47
CA LEU A 260 9.67 -7.73 -9.72
C LEU A 260 9.96 -7.35 -8.26
N CYS A 261 10.57 -6.19 -8.03
CA CYS A 261 10.70 -5.61 -6.70
C CYS A 261 9.32 -5.43 -6.08
N PHE A 262 8.38 -4.77 -6.74
CA PHE A 262 7.04 -4.56 -6.20
C PHE A 262 6.39 -5.87 -5.69
N ILE A 263 6.43 -6.94 -6.49
CA ILE A 263 5.90 -8.26 -6.11
C ILE A 263 6.63 -8.82 -4.88
N ILE A 264 7.97 -8.85 -4.89
CA ILE A 264 8.78 -9.33 -3.75
C ILE A 264 8.45 -8.51 -2.49
N GLY A 265 8.26 -7.20 -2.65
CA GLY A 265 7.95 -6.28 -1.57
C GLY A 265 6.61 -6.59 -0.93
N ILE A 266 5.57 -6.84 -1.74
CA ILE A 266 4.25 -7.27 -1.25
C ILE A 266 4.36 -8.60 -0.52
N ILE A 267 5.08 -9.57 -1.08
CA ILE A 267 5.24 -10.90 -0.45
C ILE A 267 5.94 -10.77 0.90
N VAL A 268 7.08 -10.07 0.95
CA VAL A 268 7.87 -9.87 2.17
C VAL A 268 7.05 -9.12 3.24
N LEU A 269 6.32 -8.08 2.84
CA LEU A 269 5.47 -7.31 3.73
C LEU A 269 4.30 -8.15 4.27
N SER A 270 3.66 -8.95 3.42
CA SER A 270 2.58 -9.87 3.79
C SER A 270 3.06 -10.96 4.75
N LEU A 271 4.23 -11.56 4.50
CA LEU A 271 4.85 -12.53 5.40
C LEU A 271 5.20 -11.91 6.75
N GLY A 272 5.69 -10.66 6.75
CA GLY A 272 5.90 -9.89 7.97
C GLY A 272 4.60 -9.70 8.76
N ALA A 273 3.52 -9.30 8.08
CA ALA A 273 2.19 -9.12 8.67
C ALA A 273 1.64 -10.41 9.30
N ILE A 274 1.67 -11.52 8.56
CA ILE A 274 1.19 -12.82 9.05
C ILE A 274 1.95 -13.22 10.32
N LYS A 275 3.28 -13.11 10.31
CA LYS A 275 4.07 -13.45 11.50
C LYS A 275 3.77 -12.54 12.69
N THR A 276 3.53 -11.24 12.48
CA THR A 276 3.11 -10.36 13.58
C THR A 276 1.74 -10.74 14.17
N MET A 277 0.81 -11.22 13.35
CA MET A 277 -0.52 -11.65 13.82
C MET A 277 -0.49 -12.95 14.61
N THR A 278 0.50 -13.81 14.37
CA THR A 278 0.68 -15.06 15.14
C THR A 278 1.28 -14.85 16.53
N VAL A 279 1.77 -13.65 16.86
CA VAL A 279 2.27 -13.36 18.20
C VAL A 279 1.07 -13.33 19.16
N PRO A 280 0.99 -14.26 20.13
CA PRO A 280 -0.16 -14.34 21.02
C PRO A 280 -0.32 -13.01 21.78
N LEU A 281 -1.54 -12.46 21.80
CA LEU A 281 -1.91 -11.25 22.53
C LEU A 281 -1.84 -11.42 24.07
N THR A 282 -1.21 -12.50 24.56
CA THR A 282 -1.04 -12.84 25.98
C THR A 282 -0.38 -11.70 26.78
N PHE A 283 0.39 -10.83 26.13
CA PHE A 283 0.97 -9.63 26.74
C PHE A 283 -0.04 -8.64 27.32
N SER A 284 -1.28 -8.60 26.82
CA SER A 284 -2.29 -7.66 27.34
C SER A 284 -2.88 -8.13 28.67
N ARG A 285 -3.03 -9.45 28.87
CA ARG A 285 -3.55 -9.98 30.14
C ARG A 285 -2.51 -9.95 31.26
N GLU A 286 -1.24 -10.15 30.96
CA GLU A 286 -0.21 -10.17 32.02
C GLU A 286 0.11 -8.79 32.59
N LYS A 287 0.05 -7.72 31.77
CA LYS A 287 0.12 -6.34 32.28
C LYS A 287 -1.16 -5.91 33.02
N ALA A 288 -2.33 -6.40 32.61
CA ALA A 288 -3.56 -6.20 33.38
C ALA A 288 -3.53 -6.95 34.73
N ALA A 289 -2.91 -8.12 34.78
CA ALA A 289 -2.75 -8.91 36.01
C ALA A 289 -1.69 -8.31 36.97
N LYS A 290 -0.66 -7.63 36.46
CA LYS A 290 0.40 -6.99 37.28
C LYS A 290 0.13 -5.50 37.57
N GLY A 291 -1.00 -4.97 37.12
CA GLY A 291 -1.39 -3.56 37.17
C GLY A 291 -2.58 -3.22 38.07
N SER A 292 -2.86 -4.02 39.09
CA SER A 292 -2.87 -3.48 40.45
C SER A 292 -2.45 -4.60 41.38
N PRO A 293 -1.52 -4.38 42.33
CA PRO A 293 -1.69 -5.02 43.61
C PRO A 293 -3.04 -4.49 44.14
N ARG A 294 -4.15 -5.12 43.73
CA ARG A 294 -5.23 -5.27 44.69
C ARG A 294 -4.53 -6.06 45.74
N GLN A 295 -4.16 -5.34 46.79
CA GLN A 295 -3.84 -5.92 48.07
C GLN A 295 -4.79 -7.10 48.18
N ILE A 296 -4.24 -8.31 48.16
CA ILE A 296 -4.85 -9.41 48.90
C ILE A 296 -4.62 -8.99 50.35
N LEU A 297 -5.25 -7.87 50.73
CA LEU A 297 -5.59 -7.55 52.08
C LEU A 297 -6.54 -8.68 52.38
N ASN A 298 -6.15 -9.52 53.33
CA ASN A 298 -7.03 -10.45 54.01
C ASN A 298 -8.40 -9.78 54.20
N HIS A 299 -9.34 -9.97 53.27
CA HIS A 299 -10.75 -9.86 53.56
C HIS A 299 -11.12 -11.13 54.29
N GLN A 300 -10.66 -11.20 55.53
CA GLN A 300 -11.49 -11.80 56.57
C GLN A 300 -12.84 -11.08 56.47
N LEU A 301 -13.88 -11.85 56.21
CA LEU A 301 -15.24 -11.34 56.18
C LEU A 301 -15.55 -10.74 57.56
N ASN A 302 -15.42 -9.42 57.70
CA ASN A 302 -15.86 -8.72 58.89
C ASN A 302 -17.38 -8.83 58.91
N SER A 303 -17.88 -9.70 59.79
CA SER A 303 -19.30 -9.78 60.11
C SER A 303 -19.59 -8.75 61.18
N CYS A 304 -20.73 -8.07 61.10
CA CYS A 304 -21.10 -7.08 62.10
C CYS A 304 -21.16 -7.73 63.50
N PRO A 305 -20.42 -7.24 64.50
CA PRO A 305 -20.39 -7.89 65.82
C PRO A 305 -21.75 -7.81 66.54
N SER A 306 -22.62 -6.87 66.17
CA SER A 306 -23.95 -6.74 66.77
C SER A 306 -25.02 -7.63 66.13
N CYS A 307 -24.91 -8.00 64.85
CA CYS A 307 -25.99 -8.72 64.15
C CYS A 307 -25.53 -9.86 63.23
N GLY A 308 -24.22 -10.09 63.11
CA GLY A 308 -23.64 -11.16 62.30
C GLY A 308 -23.73 -10.98 60.79
N THR A 309 -24.27 -9.86 60.30
CA THR A 309 -24.41 -9.63 58.85
C THR A 309 -23.04 -9.37 58.21
N SER A 310 -22.77 -10.02 57.07
CA SER A 310 -21.53 -9.83 56.31
C SER A 310 -21.43 -8.40 55.78
N LEU A 311 -20.30 -7.74 56.03
CA LEU A 311 -20.10 -6.34 55.65
C LEU A 311 -19.23 -6.25 54.41
N LEU A 312 -19.46 -5.19 53.62
CA LEU A 312 -18.54 -4.85 52.56
C LEU A 312 -17.23 -4.29 53.15
N PRO A 313 -16.10 -4.54 52.47
CA PRO A 313 -14.82 -3.90 52.73
C PRO A 313 -14.93 -2.39 52.98
N GLY A 314 -14.44 -1.92 54.13
CA GLY A 314 -14.39 -0.48 54.43
C GLY A 314 -15.74 0.17 54.76
N ALA A 315 -16.76 -0.60 55.11
CA ALA A 315 -18.01 -0.03 55.64
C ALA A 315 -17.77 0.57 57.05
N GLU A 316 -18.23 1.81 57.27
CA GLU A 316 -18.18 2.49 58.58
C GLU A 316 -19.39 2.14 59.46
N PHE A 317 -20.52 1.74 58.85
CA PHE A 317 -21.77 1.42 59.55
C PHE A 317 -22.40 0.14 58.98
N CYS A 318 -23.10 -0.62 59.82
CA CYS A 318 -23.85 -1.80 59.37
C CYS A 318 -25.15 -1.37 58.69
N THR A 319 -25.35 -1.78 57.43
CA THR A 319 -26.57 -1.49 56.67
C THR A 319 -27.82 -2.20 57.21
N ASN A 320 -27.64 -3.26 58.01
CA ASN A 320 -28.75 -4.03 58.56
C ASN A 320 -29.23 -3.50 59.93
N CYS A 321 -28.29 -3.18 60.84
CA CYS A 321 -28.65 -2.74 62.19
C CYS A 321 -28.35 -1.26 62.51
N GLY A 322 -27.72 -0.53 61.58
CA GLY A 322 -27.43 0.90 61.71
C GLY A 322 -26.34 1.28 62.71
N LYS A 323 -25.72 0.31 63.39
CA LYS A 323 -24.63 0.56 64.34
C LYS A 323 -23.31 0.80 63.62
N HIS A 324 -22.49 1.67 64.20
CA HIS A 324 -21.11 1.90 63.78
C HIS A 324 -20.28 0.62 63.96
N LEU A 325 -19.40 0.35 63.00
CA LEU A 325 -18.52 -0.81 62.95
C LEU A 325 -17.18 -0.55 63.64
#